data_AF-A0A5M6CNM4-F1
#
_entry.id   AF-A0A5M6CNM4-F1
#
_cell.length_a   1.000
_cell.length_b   1.000
_cell.length_c   1.000
_cell.angle_alpha   90.00
_cell.angle_beta   90.00
_cell.angle_gamma   90.00
#
_symmetry.space_group_name_H-M   'P 1'
#
loop_
_entity.id
_entity.type
_entity.pdbx_description
1 polymer ?
#
loop_
_entity_poly.entity_id
_entity_poly.type
_entity_poly.pdbx_seq_one_letter_code
_entity_poly.pdbx_strand_id
1 'polypeptide(L)'
;MNINLIKGDDFFEKDDFINAFNKYNKVIDDCFFIEDDDISEAYNMLGLISVIESRVNTLDETGLFYFKKALEFNSENISALTNIINCFGESFQDHKDIEITKESISKLKSLKFEFSNIELEKINKIMKL
;
A
#
# COMPACT_ATOMS: atom_id res chain seq x y z
N MET A 1 4.62 -22.61 10.13
CA MET A 1 3.20 -22.61 10.53
C MET A 1 2.57 -21.49 9.72
N ASN A 2 1.83 -21.81 8.65
CA ASN A 2 1.18 -20.80 7.79
C ASN A 2 0.09 -20.11 8.60
N ILE A 3 0.41 -18.97 9.20
CA ILE A 3 -0.59 -18.11 9.81
C ILE A 3 -1.32 -17.45 8.64
N ASN A 4 -2.37 -18.11 8.17
CA ASN A 4 -3.32 -17.64 7.18
C ASN A 4 -3.43 -16.10 7.12
N LEU A 5 -2.76 -15.51 6.12
CA LEU A 5 -3.04 -14.19 5.54
C LEU A 5 -4.52 -14.06 5.09
N ILE A 6 -5.23 -15.19 4.96
CA ILE A 6 -6.67 -15.36 4.66
C ILE A 6 -7.61 -14.57 5.60
N LYS A 7 -7.12 -13.96 6.68
CA LYS A 7 -8.00 -13.37 7.69
C LYS A 7 -8.63 -12.05 7.26
N GLY A 8 -8.02 -11.21 6.42
CA GLY A 8 -8.64 -9.96 5.96
C GLY A 8 -9.42 -10.08 4.65
N ASP A 9 -8.97 -10.97 3.76
CA ASP A 9 -9.51 -11.14 2.41
C ASP A 9 -11.01 -11.52 2.41
N ASP A 10 -11.43 -12.37 3.37
CA ASP A 10 -12.83 -12.76 3.55
C ASP A 10 -13.79 -11.58 3.76
N PHE A 11 -13.29 -10.45 4.30
CA PHE A 11 -14.08 -9.23 4.51
C PHE A 11 -13.98 -8.28 3.32
N PHE A 12 -12.85 -8.26 2.63
CA PHE A 12 -12.70 -7.57 1.35
C PHE A 12 -13.67 -8.12 0.30
N GLU A 13 -13.82 -9.45 0.21
CA GLU A 13 -14.80 -10.09 -0.68
C GLU A 13 -16.26 -9.75 -0.35
N LYS A 14 -16.52 -9.25 0.86
CA LYS A 14 -17.86 -8.87 1.35
C LYS A 14 -18.07 -7.35 1.39
N ASP A 15 -17.13 -6.56 0.85
CA ASP A 15 -17.10 -5.10 0.94
C ASP A 15 -17.19 -4.56 2.38
N ASP A 16 -16.76 -5.36 3.38
CA ASP A 16 -16.77 -4.99 4.80
C ASP A 16 -15.41 -4.43 5.23
N PHE A 17 -15.07 -3.29 4.62
CA PHE A 17 -13.76 -2.67 4.73
C PHE A 17 -13.39 -2.25 6.16
N ILE A 18 -14.37 -1.86 7.00
CA ILE A 18 -14.11 -1.49 8.40
C ILE A 18 -13.65 -2.72 9.20
N ASN A 19 -14.31 -3.86 9.03
CA ASN A 19 -13.89 -5.08 9.73
C ASN A 19 -12.58 -5.63 9.17
N ALA A 20 -12.34 -5.52 7.86
CA ALA A 20 -11.04 -5.83 7.27
C ALA A 20 -9.93 -4.98 7.91
N PHE A 21 -10.14 -3.67 8.02
CA PHE A 21 -9.19 -2.71 8.60
C PHE A 21 -8.85 -3.05 10.04
N ASN A 22 -9.87 -3.25 10.89
CA ASN A 22 -9.68 -3.62 12.28
C ASN A 22 -8.92 -4.95 12.44
N LYS A 23 -9.12 -5.89 11.52
CA LYS A 23 -8.48 -7.20 11.57
C LYS A 23 -7.01 -7.14 11.16
N TYR A 24 -6.66 -6.36 10.14
CA TYR A 24 -5.28 -6.11 9.77
C TYR A 24 -4.51 -5.36 10.87
N ASN A 25 -5.11 -4.35 11.50
CA ASN A 25 -4.51 -3.69 12.67
C ASN A 25 -4.25 -4.67 13.81
N LYS A 26 -5.21 -5.55 14.11
CA LYS A 26 -5.02 -6.58 15.14
C LYS A 26 -3.88 -7.55 14.81
N VAL A 27 -3.72 -7.93 13.54
CA VAL A 27 -2.60 -8.78 13.10
C VAL A 27 -1.26 -8.09 13.39
N ILE A 28 -1.16 -6.80 13.09
CA ILE A 28 0.03 -5.99 13.36
C ILE A 28 0.28 -5.83 14.87
N ASP A 29 -0.77 -5.65 15.68
CA ASP A 29 -0.62 -5.50 17.14
C ASP A 29 -0.19 -6.81 17.82
N ASP A 30 -0.65 -7.96 17.32
CA ASP A 30 -0.34 -9.29 17.86
C ASP A 30 1.02 -9.85 17.35
N CYS A 31 1.91 -9.00 16.80
CA CYS A 31 3.09 -9.31 15.95
C CYS A 31 4.24 -10.15 16.53
N PHE A 32 4.09 -10.80 17.70
CA PHE A 32 5.19 -11.53 18.35
C PHE A 32 5.75 -12.72 17.54
N PHE A 33 5.07 -13.15 16.46
CA PHE A 33 5.48 -14.31 15.63
C PHE A 33 5.20 -14.14 14.12
N ILE A 34 5.12 -12.90 13.62
CA ILE A 34 4.77 -12.64 12.22
C ILE A 34 6.04 -12.28 11.44
N GLU A 35 6.17 -12.79 10.22
CA GLU A 35 7.30 -12.46 9.34
C GLU A 35 7.15 -11.03 8.78
N ASP A 36 8.27 -10.33 8.54
CA ASP A 36 8.24 -8.94 8.04
C ASP A 36 7.45 -8.80 6.73
N ASP A 37 7.48 -9.83 5.86
CA ASP A 37 6.70 -9.85 4.62
C ASP A 37 5.18 -9.86 4.88
N ASP A 38 4.72 -10.59 5.90
CA ASP A 38 3.31 -10.64 6.28
C ASP A 38 2.86 -9.30 6.91
N ILE A 39 3.73 -8.68 7.72
CA ILE A 39 3.49 -7.35 8.29
C ILE A 39 3.43 -6.31 7.16
N SER A 40 4.35 -6.41 6.20
CA SER A 40 4.37 -5.56 5.02
C SER A 40 3.06 -5.66 4.24
N GLU A 41 2.56 -6.86 4.01
CA GLU A 41 1.30 -7.06 3.29
C GLU A 41 0.10 -6.55 4.08
N ALA A 42 0.07 -6.76 5.41
CA ALA A 42 -0.99 -6.20 6.25
C ALA A 42 -1.05 -4.67 6.16
N TYR A 43 0.10 -3.99 6.19
CA TYR A 43 0.17 -2.54 5.99
C TYR A 43 -0.22 -2.12 4.58
N ASN A 44 0.14 -2.88 3.53
CA ASN A 44 -0.33 -2.63 2.18
C ASN A 44 -1.88 -2.66 2.12
N MET A 45 -2.49 -3.66 2.74
CA MET A 45 -3.95 -3.79 2.77
C MET A 45 -4.63 -2.68 3.56
N LEU A 46 -4.08 -2.25 4.70
CA LEU A 46 -4.56 -1.07 5.42
C LEU A 46 -4.52 0.18 4.53
N GLY A 47 -3.44 0.37 3.76
CA GLY A 47 -3.33 1.50 2.85
C GLY A 47 -4.38 1.50 1.75
N LEU A 48 -4.65 0.34 1.16
CA LEU A 48 -5.71 0.18 0.16
C LEU A 48 -7.09 0.47 0.73
N ILE A 49 -7.39 -0.06 1.94
CA ILE A 49 -8.66 0.23 2.62
C ILE A 49 -8.79 1.73 2.88
N SER A 50 -7.75 2.39 3.40
CA SER A 50 -7.80 3.84 3.69
C SER A 50 -8.01 4.71 2.45
N VAL A 51 -7.66 4.23 1.25
CA VAL A 51 -7.97 4.92 -0.02
C VAL A 51 -9.44 4.73 -0.41
N ILE A 52 -10.00 3.54 -0.21
CA ILE A 52 -11.34 3.16 -0.68
C ILE A 52 -12.43 3.60 0.32
N GLU A 53 -12.15 3.49 1.61
CA GLU A 53 -13.12 3.65 2.69
C GLU A 53 -12.82 4.90 3.53
N SER A 54 -13.55 5.98 3.26
CA SER A 54 -13.34 7.25 3.95
C SER A 54 -13.65 7.21 5.45
N ARG A 55 -14.44 6.24 5.92
CA ARG A 55 -14.78 6.09 7.35
C ARG A 55 -13.61 5.61 8.21
N VAL A 56 -12.63 4.91 7.63
CA VAL A 56 -11.41 4.50 8.37
C VAL A 56 -10.32 5.56 8.32
N ASN A 57 -10.47 6.58 7.47
CA ASN A 57 -9.51 7.66 7.31
C ASN A 57 -9.62 8.61 8.50
N THR A 58 -8.95 8.27 9.60
CA THR A 58 -8.78 9.17 10.75
C THR A 58 -7.55 10.04 10.52
N LEU A 59 -7.66 11.31 10.88
CA LEU A 59 -6.69 12.39 10.64
C LEU A 59 -5.24 11.91 10.91
N ASP A 60 -4.41 11.89 9.86
CA ASP A 60 -3.00 11.43 9.73
C ASP A 60 -2.74 9.98 9.24
N GLU A 61 -3.74 9.11 9.10
CA GLU A 61 -3.58 7.73 8.60
C GLU A 61 -3.98 7.59 7.11
N THR A 62 -3.30 8.33 6.25
CA THR A 62 -3.56 8.26 4.79
C THR A 62 -3.16 6.91 4.22
N GLY A 63 -3.72 6.54 3.05
CA GLY A 63 -3.27 5.35 2.33
C GLY A 63 -1.76 5.35 2.08
N LEU A 64 -1.18 6.53 1.82
CA LEU A 64 0.27 6.69 1.64
C LEU A 64 1.06 6.39 2.91
N PHE A 65 0.58 6.79 4.09
CA PHE A 65 1.21 6.44 5.36
C PHE A 65 1.37 4.93 5.49
N TYR A 66 0.30 4.19 5.24
CA TYR A 66 0.30 2.74 5.34
C TYR A 66 1.15 2.05 4.26
N PHE A 67 1.12 2.52 3.02
CA PHE A 67 2.02 2.00 1.99
C PHE A 67 3.49 2.24 2.34
N LYS A 68 3.85 3.38 2.93
CA LYS A 68 5.22 3.60 3.42
C LYS A 68 5.59 2.63 4.54
N LYS A 69 4.66 2.38 5.48
CA LYS A 69 4.88 1.37 6.52
C LYS A 69 5.11 -0.01 5.93
N ALA A 70 4.35 -0.41 4.90
CA ALA A 70 4.62 -1.67 4.20
C ALA A 70 6.06 -1.76 3.68
N LEU A 71 6.57 -0.67 3.10
CA LEU A 71 7.95 -0.60 2.57
C LEU A 71 9.04 -0.54 3.65
N GLU A 72 8.73 -0.13 4.88
CA GLU A 72 9.67 -0.21 6.01
C GLU A 72 9.97 -1.67 6.40
N PHE A 73 8.99 -2.57 6.26
CA PHE A 73 9.17 -4.00 6.55
C PHE A 73 9.67 -4.78 5.33
N ASN A 74 9.14 -4.49 4.15
CA ASN A 74 9.66 -5.05 2.90
C ASN A 74 9.74 -3.98 1.81
N SER A 75 10.96 -3.48 1.59
CA SER A 75 11.25 -2.47 0.57
C SER A 75 11.01 -2.91 -0.88
N GLU A 76 10.78 -4.21 -1.11
CA GLU A 76 10.51 -4.82 -2.40
C GLU A 76 9.05 -5.28 -2.52
N ASN A 77 8.16 -4.88 -1.59
CA ASN A 77 6.73 -5.16 -1.69
C ASN A 77 6.16 -4.47 -2.94
N ILE A 78 5.98 -5.27 -4.00
CA ILE A 78 5.50 -4.81 -5.31
C ILE A 78 4.08 -4.24 -5.20
N SER A 79 3.22 -4.82 -4.37
CA SER A 79 1.84 -4.36 -4.16
C SER A 79 1.82 -2.95 -3.58
N ALA A 80 2.61 -2.69 -2.54
CA ALA A 80 2.71 -1.35 -1.95
C ALA A 80 3.30 -0.32 -2.92
N LEU A 81 4.38 -0.68 -3.63
CA LEU A 81 5.02 0.20 -4.62
C LEU A 81 4.05 0.56 -5.77
N THR A 82 3.30 -0.41 -6.27
CA THR A 82 2.33 -0.20 -7.36
C THR A 82 1.11 0.60 -6.87
N ASN A 83 0.63 0.33 -5.66
CA ASN A 83 -0.47 1.10 -5.05
C ASN A 83 -0.11 2.57 -4.83
N ILE A 84 1.13 2.90 -4.46
CA ILE A 84 1.60 4.30 -4.38
C ILE A 84 1.43 5.00 -5.74
N ILE A 85 1.89 4.38 -6.83
CA ILE A 85 1.77 4.94 -8.18
C ILE A 85 0.30 5.10 -8.58
N ASN A 86 -0.53 4.08 -8.30
CA ASN A 86 -1.90 4.06 -8.76
C ASN A 86 -2.80 5.04 -8.00
N CYS A 87 -2.62 5.19 -6.69
CA CYS A 87 -3.45 6.03 -5.83
C CYS A 87 -2.97 7.48 -5.76
N PHE A 88 -1.66 7.74 -5.83
CA PHE A 88 -1.10 9.07 -5.59
C PHE A 88 -0.45 9.70 -6.83
N GLY A 89 -0.30 8.94 -7.93
CA GLY A 89 0.32 9.42 -9.16
C GLY A 89 -0.41 10.54 -9.91
N GLU A 90 -1.67 10.84 -9.56
CA GLU A 90 -2.50 11.86 -10.22
C GLU A 90 -3.03 12.95 -9.27
N SER A 91 -2.83 12.79 -7.94
CA SER A 91 -3.33 13.70 -6.90
C SER A 91 -2.26 13.89 -5.82
N PHE A 92 -1.28 14.74 -6.12
CA PHE A 92 -0.25 15.12 -5.14
C PHE A 92 -0.76 16.26 -4.28
N GLN A 93 -0.91 16.03 -2.97
CA GLN A 93 -1.33 17.09 -2.05
C GLN A 93 -0.13 17.93 -1.58
N ASP A 94 1.08 17.36 -1.59
CA ASP A 94 2.34 18.04 -1.31
C ASP A 94 3.52 17.44 -2.11
N HIS A 95 4.62 18.18 -2.23
CA HIS A 95 5.84 17.78 -2.92
C HIS A 95 6.44 16.46 -2.42
N LYS A 96 6.23 16.12 -1.14
CA LYS A 96 6.71 14.86 -0.54
C LYS A 96 6.07 13.62 -1.18
N ASP A 97 4.80 13.72 -1.60
CA ASP A 97 4.09 12.60 -2.22
C ASP A 97 4.68 12.28 -3.60
N ILE A 98 5.13 13.31 -4.32
CA ILE A 98 5.80 13.19 -5.62
C ILE A 98 7.14 12.46 -5.45
N GLU A 99 7.94 12.84 -4.46
CA GLU A 99 9.25 12.22 -4.20
C GLU A 99 9.10 10.73 -3.91
N ILE A 100 8.21 10.37 -2.99
CA ILE A 100 7.94 8.97 -2.63
C ILE A 100 7.44 8.17 -3.84
N THR A 101 6.61 8.79 -4.69
CA THR A 101 6.13 8.16 -5.91
C THR A 101 7.27 7.93 -6.91
N LYS A 102 8.17 8.90 -7.09
CA LYS A 102 9.36 8.78 -7.96
C LYS A 102 10.34 7.71 -7.45
N GLU A 103 10.54 7.61 -6.14
CA GLU A 103 11.33 6.56 -5.51
C GLU A 103 10.70 5.18 -5.77
N SER A 104 9.38 5.06 -5.59
CA SER A 104 8.65 3.81 -5.83
C SER A 104 8.76 3.35 -7.28
N ILE A 105 8.64 4.26 -8.25
CA ILE A 105 8.85 3.98 -9.68
C ILE A 105 10.29 3.49 -9.93
N SER A 106 11.28 4.14 -9.33
CA SER A 106 12.69 3.78 -9.50
C SER A 106 13.00 2.40 -8.93
N LYS A 107 12.40 2.06 -7.78
CA LYS A 107 12.52 0.73 -7.17
C LYS A 107 11.85 -0.34 -8.02
N LEU A 108 10.62 -0.12 -8.50
CA LEU A 108 9.95 -1.08 -9.40
C LEU A 108 10.75 -1.32 -10.70
N LYS A 109 11.37 -0.26 -11.26
CA LYS A 109 12.28 -0.41 -12.42
C LYS A 109 13.51 -1.26 -12.08
N SER A 110 14.12 -1.10 -10.90
CA SER A 110 15.28 -1.90 -10.52
C SER A 110 14.93 -3.37 -10.26
N LEU A 111 13.70 -3.62 -9.82
CA LEU A 111 13.10 -4.96 -9.70
C LEU A 111 12.66 -5.55 -11.04
N LYS A 112 12.84 -4.82 -12.16
CA LYS A 112 12.40 -5.23 -13.51
C LYS A 112 10.90 -5.49 -13.60
N PHE A 113 10.10 -4.77 -12.81
CA PHE A 113 8.65 -4.82 -12.89
C PHE A 113 8.16 -4.35 -14.26
N GLU A 114 7.22 -5.08 -14.84
CA GLU A 114 6.60 -4.75 -16.12
C GLU A 114 5.35 -3.89 -15.88
N PHE A 115 5.46 -2.59 -16.19
CA PHE A 115 4.34 -1.67 -16.08
C PHE A 115 3.33 -1.87 -17.21
N SER A 116 2.05 -1.76 -16.89
CA SER A 116 0.98 -1.65 -17.88
C SER A 116 1.08 -0.34 -18.67
N ASN A 117 0.43 -0.28 -19.84
CA ASN A 117 0.39 0.96 -20.63
C ASN A 117 -0.20 2.14 -19.85
N ILE A 118 -1.22 1.89 -19.01
CA ILE A 118 -1.87 2.91 -18.17
C ILE A 118 -0.88 3.44 -17.12
N GLU A 119 -0.13 2.56 -16.47
CA GLU A 119 0.90 2.96 -15.50
C GLU A 119 2.03 3.73 -16.17
N LEU A 120 2.47 3.32 -17.36
CA LEU A 120 3.48 4.04 -18.14
C LEU A 120 3.03 5.46 -18.49
N GLU A 121 1.75 5.65 -18.87
CA GLU A 121 1.19 6.99 -19.11
C GLU A 121 1.24 7.86 -17.85
N LYS A 122 0.84 7.32 -16.70
CA LYS A 122 0.93 8.02 -15.40
C LYS A 122 2.38 8.37 -15.05
N ILE A 123 3.28 7.39 -15.11
CA ILE A 123 4.71 7.56 -14.83
C ILE A 123 5.32 8.66 -15.72
N ASN A 124 4.99 8.69 -17.00
CA ASN A 124 5.48 9.70 -17.93
C ASN A 124 5.02 11.11 -17.58
N LYS A 125 3.84 11.28 -16.96
CA LYS A 125 3.38 12.58 -16.44
C LYS A 125 4.18 12.96 -15.19
N ILE A 126 4.29 12.04 -14.23
CA ILE A 126 4.97 12.26 -12.93
C ILE A 126 6.45 12.60 -13.11
N MET A 127 7.13 11.91 -14.03
CA MET A 127 8.56 12.13 -14.29
C MET A 127 8.86 13.44 -15.03
N LYS A 128 7.84 14.15 -15.52
CA LYS A 128 7.96 15.47 -16.17
C LYS A 128 7.66 16.64 -15.23
N LEU A 129 7.08 16.37 -14.04
CA LEU A 129 6.88 17.34 -12.96
C LEU A 129 8.19 17.56 -12.20
#